data_AF-A0A529XA80-F1
#
_entry.id   AF-A0A529XA80-F1
#
_cell.length_a   1.000
_cell.length_b   1.000
_cell.length_c   1.000
_cell.angle_alpha   90.00
_cell.angle_beta   90.00
_cell.angle_gamma   90.00
#
_symmetry.space_group_name_H-M   'P 1'
#
loop_
_entity.id
_entity.type
_entity.pdbx_description
1 polymer ?
#
loop_
_entity_poly.entity_id
_entity_poly.type
_entity_poly.pdbx_seq_one_letter_code
_entity_poly.pdbx_strand_id
1 'polypeptide(L)'
;MQVLQIDDPAAFYERLRDEPQQVDLLFQDLLIGVTSFFRDEHAFDVLERLVIPRLFESRKPDETIRVWVPGCATGEEAYSIAMLLKESAPRGAASPNLQIF
;
A
#
# COMPACT_ATOMS: atom_id res chain seq x y z
N MET A 1 -24.92 -9.98 7.47
CA MET A 1 -26.09 -10.02 8.38
C MET A 1 -27.01 -8.84 8.18
N GLN A 2 -26.62 -7.62 8.60
CA GLN A 2 -27.53 -6.45 8.56
C GLN A 2 -27.95 -6.01 7.14
N VAL A 3 -27.02 -6.00 6.17
CA VAL A 3 -27.33 -5.65 4.76
C VAL A 3 -28.30 -6.64 4.12
N LEU A 4 -28.16 -7.93 4.44
CA LEU A 4 -29.04 -9.00 3.95
C LEU A 4 -30.30 -9.18 4.80
N GLN A 5 -30.45 -8.40 5.88
CA GLN A 5 -31.53 -8.53 6.87
C GLN A 5 -31.65 -9.96 7.44
N ILE A 6 -30.51 -10.62 7.68
CA ILE A 6 -30.43 -11.93 8.32
C ILE A 6 -29.85 -11.75 9.71
N ASP A 7 -30.68 -11.96 10.72
CA ASP A 7 -30.32 -11.81 12.13
C ASP A 7 -29.92 -13.14 12.81
N ASP A 8 -29.99 -14.26 12.08
CA ASP A 8 -29.58 -15.59 12.54
C ASP A 8 -28.25 -16.03 11.88
N PRO A 9 -27.21 -16.35 12.67
CA PRO A 9 -25.93 -16.84 12.15
C PRO A 9 -26.01 -18.12 11.31
N ALA A 10 -26.91 -19.05 11.62
CA ALA A 10 -27.04 -20.27 10.83
C ALA A 10 -27.64 -19.97 9.46
N ALA A 11 -28.71 -19.17 9.39
CA ALA A 11 -29.28 -18.71 8.13
C ALA A 11 -28.29 -17.88 7.29
N PHE A 12 -27.45 -17.05 7.93
CA PHE A 12 -26.41 -16.31 7.22
C PHE A 12 -25.34 -17.24 6.65
N TYR A 13 -24.95 -18.28 7.40
CA TYR A 13 -24.01 -19.29 6.92
C TYR A 13 -24.55 -20.04 5.69
N GLU A 14 -25.80 -20.50 5.71
CA GLU A 14 -26.41 -21.16 4.54
C GLU A 14 -26.41 -20.23 3.32
N ARG A 15 -26.67 -18.94 3.54
CA ARG A 15 -26.61 -17.92 2.48
C ARG A 15 -25.22 -17.79 1.86
N LEU A 16 -24.16 -17.77 2.69
CA LEU A 16 -22.77 -17.75 2.21
C LEU A 16 -22.41 -19.03 1.46
N ARG A 17 -22.96 -20.17 1.90
CA ARG A 17 -22.70 -21.49 1.29
C ARG A 17 -23.30 -21.61 -0.10
N ASP A 18 -24.52 -21.11 -0.28
CA ASP A 18 -25.26 -21.20 -1.54
C ASP A 18 -24.90 -20.08 -2.54
N GLU A 19 -24.34 -18.95 -2.06
CA GLU A 19 -23.96 -17.81 -2.89
C GLU A 19 -22.49 -17.41 -2.71
N PRO A 20 -21.58 -17.90 -3.57
CA PRO A 20 -20.16 -17.57 -3.50
C PRO A 20 -19.84 -16.07 -3.51
N GLN A 21 -20.66 -15.27 -4.20
CA GLN A 21 -20.52 -13.80 -4.26
C GLN A 21 -20.68 -13.14 -2.87
N GLN A 22 -21.48 -13.72 -1.98
CA GLN A 22 -21.65 -13.20 -0.61
C GLN A 22 -20.39 -13.42 0.23
N VAL A 23 -19.60 -14.45 -0.08
CA VAL A 23 -18.31 -14.69 0.56
C VAL A 23 -17.32 -13.59 0.18
N ASP A 24 -17.28 -13.20 -1.10
CA ASP A 24 -16.42 -12.12 -1.58
C ASP A 24 -16.77 -10.77 -0.92
N LEU A 25 -18.06 -10.46 -0.79
CA LEU A 25 -18.53 -9.25 -0.12
C LEU A 25 -18.19 -9.25 1.38
N LEU A 26 -18.42 -10.38 2.06
CA LEU A 26 -18.03 -10.52 3.46
C LEU A 26 -16.51 -10.37 3.64
N PHE A 27 -15.73 -10.95 2.73
CA PHE A 27 -14.27 -10.81 2.76
C PHE A 27 -13.86 -9.34 2.63
N GLN A 28 -14.46 -8.57 1.72
CA GLN A 28 -14.20 -7.14 1.57
C GLN A 28 -14.55 -6.35 2.83
N ASP A 29 -15.69 -6.65 3.47
CA ASP A 29 -16.12 -6.01 4.72
C ASP A 29 -15.18 -6.28 5.90
N LEU A 30 -14.46 -7.41 5.90
CA LEU A 30 -13.49 -7.75 6.94
C LEU A 30 -12.15 -7.02 6.79
N LEU A 31 -11.87 -6.43 5.61
CA LEU A 31 -10.62 -5.71 5.36
C LEU A 31 -10.71 -4.27 5.86
N ILE A 32 -9.75 -3.87 6.69
CA ILE A 32 -9.57 -2.46 7.06
C ILE A 32 -8.65 -1.81 6.02
N GLY A 33 -9.26 -1.28 4.95
CA GLY A 33 -8.54 -0.64 3.84
C GLY A 33 -8.22 0.85 4.02
N VAL A 34 -8.41 1.41 5.22
CA VAL A 34 -8.16 2.85 5.44
C VAL A 34 -6.66 3.12 5.38
N THR A 35 -6.25 4.00 4.47
CA THR A 35 -4.87 4.48 4.30
C THR A 35 -4.87 5.97 3.99
N SER A 36 -3.71 6.61 4.08
CA SER A 36 -3.52 8.03 3.80
C SER A 36 -2.08 8.29 3.39
N PHE A 37 -1.83 9.40 2.68
CA PHE A 37 -0.47 9.83 2.38
C PHE A 37 0.30 10.08 3.67
N PHE A 38 1.54 9.63 3.72
CA PHE A 38 2.48 9.84 4.83
C PHE A 38 1.88 9.47 6.20
N ARG A 39 1.09 8.38 6.24
CA ARG A 39 0.28 7.97 7.40
C ARG A 39 1.05 7.88 8.71
N ASP A 40 2.27 7.34 8.67
CA ASP A 40 3.19 7.31 9.81
C ASP A 40 4.35 8.29 9.55
N GLU A 41 4.16 9.53 9.97
CA GLU A 41 5.14 10.62 9.79
C GLU A 41 6.53 10.22 10.31
N HIS A 42 6.60 9.51 11.44
CA HIS A 42 7.88 9.11 12.02
C HIS A 42 8.60 8.06 11.15
N ALA A 43 7.88 7.09 10.61
CA ALA A 43 8.44 6.10 9.70
C ALA A 43 8.96 6.77 8.41
N PHE A 44 8.21 7.72 7.85
CA PHE A 44 8.63 8.46 6.66
C PHE A 44 9.84 9.39 6.92
N ASP A 45 9.90 10.04 8.08
CA ASP A 45 11.08 10.82 8.51
C ASP A 45 12.35 9.95 8.57
N VAL A 46 12.22 8.74 9.11
CA VAL A 46 13.33 7.78 9.20
C VAL A 46 13.75 7.31 7.80
N LEU A 47 12.79 7.01 6.93
CA LEU A 47 13.06 6.66 5.53
C LEU A 47 13.82 7.77 4.81
N GLU A 48 13.35 9.01 4.90
CA GLU A 48 13.95 10.19 4.28
C GLU A 48 15.37 10.43 4.77
N ARG A 49 15.60 10.39 6.09
CA ARG A 49 16.88 10.83 6.67
C ARG A 49 17.94 9.75 6.66
N LEU A 50 17.56 8.49 6.87
CA LEU A 50 18.51 7.42 7.16
C LEU A 50 18.64 6.39 6.04
N VAL A 51 17.58 6.15 5.28
CA VAL A 51 17.54 5.07 4.27
C VAL A 51 17.76 5.62 2.88
N ILE A 52 16.97 6.60 2.46
CA ILE A 52 16.92 7.06 1.06
C ILE A 52 18.25 7.66 0.57
N PRO A 53 18.97 8.52 1.32
CA PRO A 53 20.24 9.08 0.86
C PRO A 53 21.26 7.98 0.51
N ARG A 54 21.31 6.93 1.33
CA ARG A 54 22.18 5.76 1.13
C ARG A 54 21.81 4.95 -0.10
N LEU A 55 20.54 4.93 -0.50
CA LEU A 55 20.13 4.31 -1.76
C LEU A 55 20.76 5.04 -2.96
N PHE A 56 21.02 6.34 -2.87
CA PHE A 56 21.59 7.13 -3.96
C PHE A 56 23.13 7.21 -3.97
N GLU A 57 23.79 7.05 -2.82
CA GLU A 57 25.24 7.27 -2.65
C GLU A 57 26.16 6.45 -3.56
N SER A 58 25.75 5.26 -4.02
CA SER A 58 26.60 4.36 -4.80
C SER A 58 25.93 3.83 -6.07
N ARG A 59 24.84 4.46 -6.51
CA ARG A 59 24.06 4.01 -7.66
C ARG A 59 24.54 4.59 -8.97
N LYS A 60 24.54 3.74 -10.00
CA LYS A 60 24.67 4.21 -11.38
C LYS A 60 23.34 4.79 -11.88
N PRO A 61 23.37 5.74 -12.83
CA PRO A 61 22.15 6.37 -13.35
C PRO A 61 21.12 5.40 -13.97
N ASP A 62 21.55 4.22 -14.43
CA ASP A 62 20.72 3.21 -15.09
C ASP A 62 20.10 2.18 -14.13
N GLU A 63 20.56 2.12 -12.88
CA GLU A 63 20.06 1.16 -11.90
C GLU A 63 18.63 1.50 -11.44
N THR A 64 17.77 0.49 -11.29
CA THR A 64 16.35 0.68 -10.90
C THR A 64 16.15 0.48 -9.40
N ILE A 65 15.63 1.48 -8.67
CA ILE A 65 15.27 1.34 -7.24
C ILE A 65 13.97 0.56 -7.19
N ARG A 66 13.99 -0.56 -6.49
CA ARG A 66 12.84 -1.47 -6.36
C ARG A 66 12.33 -1.40 -4.93
N VAL A 67 11.04 -1.10 -4.76
CA VAL A 67 10.36 -1.00 -3.47
C VAL A 67 9.16 -1.94 -3.48
N TRP A 68 8.99 -2.67 -2.38
CA TRP A 68 7.81 -3.50 -2.17
C TRP A 68 6.96 -2.90 -1.05
N VAL A 69 5.66 -2.72 -1.31
CA VAL A 69 4.68 -2.14 -0.39
C VAL A 69 3.55 -3.16 -0.16
N PRO A 70 3.76 -4.13 0.76
CA PRO A 70 2.77 -5.16 1.02
C PRO A 70 1.53 -4.57 1.70
N GLY A 71 0.35 -4.84 1.13
CA GLY A 71 -0.91 -4.35 1.70
C GLY A 71 -1.13 -2.85 1.52
N CYS A 72 -0.81 -2.30 0.34
CA CYS A 72 -0.89 -0.86 0.06
C CYS A 72 -2.31 -0.25 0.05
N ALA A 73 -3.37 -1.04 0.31
CA ALA A 73 -4.77 -0.62 0.25
C ALA A 73 -5.10 0.10 -1.07
N THR A 74 -5.45 1.39 -1.03
CA THR A 74 -5.72 2.22 -2.22
C THR A 74 -4.47 2.86 -2.84
N GLY A 75 -3.29 2.64 -2.26
CA GLY A 75 -1.98 2.94 -2.84
C GLY A 75 -1.26 4.16 -2.27
N GLU A 76 -1.86 4.90 -1.34
CA GLU A 76 -1.31 6.15 -0.80
C GLU A 76 0.09 5.99 -0.21
N GLU A 77 0.36 4.89 0.50
CA GLU A 77 1.70 4.59 1.03
C GLU A 77 2.72 4.39 -0.09
N ALA A 78 2.35 3.63 -1.13
CA ALA A 78 3.21 3.39 -2.28
C ALA A 78 3.55 4.69 -3.01
N TYR A 79 2.56 5.58 -3.15
CA TYR A 79 2.77 6.90 -3.74
C TYR A 79 3.59 7.82 -2.84
N SER A 80 3.39 7.81 -1.52
CA SER A 80 4.23 8.57 -0.58
C SER A 80 5.70 8.18 -0.69
N ILE A 81 6.01 6.89 -0.78
CA ILE A 81 7.40 6.43 -0.99
C ILE A 81 7.92 6.88 -2.36
N ALA A 82 7.10 6.81 -3.41
CA ALA A 82 7.47 7.28 -4.75
C ALA A 82 7.82 8.78 -4.76
N MET A 83 6.98 9.60 -4.13
CA MET A 83 7.19 11.04 -3.98
C MET A 83 8.51 11.31 -3.27
N LEU A 84 8.72 10.66 -2.13
CA LEU A 84 9.90 10.85 -1.30
C LEU A 84 11.20 10.46 -2.03
N LEU A 85 11.21 9.32 -2.73
CA LEU A 85 12.34 8.88 -3.55
C LEU A 85 12.64 9.84 -4.70
N LYS A 86 11.59 10.39 -5.33
CA LYS A 86 11.74 11.35 -6.43
C LYS A 86 12.29 12.69 -5.94
N GLU A 87 11.84 13.17 -4.79
CA GLU A 87 12.27 14.44 -4.18
C GLU A 87 13.71 14.36 -3.64
N SER A 88 14.10 13.19 -3.14
CA SER A 88 15.44 12.94 -2.62
C SER A 88 16.50 12.66 -3.70
N ALA A 89 16.10 12.58 -4.97
CA ALA A 89 17.03 12.32 -6.06
C ALA A 89 18.05 13.48 -6.20
N PRO A 90 19.35 13.20 -6.47
CA PRO A 90 20.37 14.25 -6.59
C PRO A 90 19.99 15.31 -7.62
N ARG A 91 20.14 16.59 -7.27
CA ARG A 91 19.83 17.72 -8.17
C ARG A 91 20.65 17.62 -9.45
N GLY A 92 19.97 17.66 -10.60
CA GLY A 92 20.60 17.57 -11.92
C GLY A 92 20.83 16.15 -12.44
N ALA A 93 20.53 15.11 -11.66
CA ALA A 93 20.46 13.75 -12.16
C ALA A 93 19.20 13.53 -13.02
N ALA A 94 19.26 12.57 -13.93
CA ALA A 94 18.06 12.05 -14.59
C ALA A 94 17.09 11.51 -13.52
N SER A 95 15.79 11.54 -13.80
CA SER A 95 14.79 10.95 -12.89
C SER A 95 15.17 9.50 -12.59
N PRO A 96 15.16 9.07 -11.31
CA PRO A 96 15.55 7.72 -10.97
C PRO A 96 14.59 6.72 -11.61
N ASN A 97 15.12 5.61 -12.12
CA ASN A 97 14.30 4.47 -12.50
C ASN A 97 13.70 3.85 -11.23
N LEU A 98 12.39 3.96 -11.05
CA LEU A 98 11.67 3.45 -9.89
C LEU A 98 10.74 2.31 -10.30
N GLN A 99 10.71 1.24 -9.52
CA GLN A 99 9.72 0.17 -9.61
C GLN A 99 9.13 -0.06 -8.22
N ILE A 100 7.83 0.21 -8.07
CA ILE A 100 7.10 0.01 -6.83
C ILE A 100 6.03 -1.04 -7.08
N PHE A 101 5.98 -2.07 -6.23
CA PHE A 101 5.08 -3.23 -6.36
C PHE A 101 4.59 -3.71 -5.00
#